data_AF-A0A7W1D877-F1
#
_entry.id   AF-A0A7W1D877-F1
#
_cell.length_a   1.000
_cell.length_b   1.000
_cell.length_c   1.000
_cell.angle_alpha   90.00
_cell.angle_beta   90.00
_cell.angle_gamma   90.00
#
_symmetry.space_group_name_H-M   'P 1'
#
loop_
_entity.id
_entity.type
_entity.pdbx_description
1 polymer ?
#
loop_
_entity_poly.entity_id
_entity_poly.type
_entity_poly.pdbx_seq_one_letter_code
_entity_poly.pdbx_strand_id
1 'polypeptide(L)' 'AVAGLLVAAALVRPEKAAGMSVKSVKKKLKEKSFAPGVEREEIRNVEPSIGLTMEDFIGVSISGLQSVAPEIDLA' A
#
# COMPACT_ATOMS: atom_id res chain seq x y z
N ALA A 1 -1.37 6.96 6.81
CA ALA A 1 -0.88 7.06 5.42
C ALA A 1 -1.00 5.81 4.51
N VAL A 2 -0.59 4.59 4.91
CA VAL A 2 -0.39 3.44 3.98
C VAL A 2 -1.63 3.00 3.19
N ALA A 3 -2.81 3.01 3.81
CA ALA A 3 -4.06 2.57 3.17
C ALA A 3 -4.38 3.39 1.90
N GLY A 4 -4.22 4.72 1.96
CA GLY A 4 -4.45 5.60 0.81
C GLY A 4 -3.50 5.30 -0.36
N LEU A 5 -2.24 4.94 -0.08
CA LEU A 5 -1.30 4.51 -1.11
C LEU A 5 -1.73 3.20 -1.76
N LEU A 6 -2.20 2.23 -0.97
CA LEU A 6 -2.62 0.93 -1.47
C LEU A 6 -3.92 1.02 -2.30
N VAL A 7 -4.90 1.80 -1.83
CA VAL A 7 -6.13 2.06 -2.59
C VAL A 7 -5.82 2.72 -3.93
N ALA A 8 -4.97 3.77 -3.94
CA ALA A 8 -4.53 4.37 -5.20
C ALA A 8 -3.79 3.36 -6.10
N ALA A 9 -2.97 2.48 -5.52
CA ALA A 9 -2.27 1.44 -6.25
C ALA A 9 -3.18 0.34 -6.81
N ALA A 10 -4.32 0.05 -6.16
CA ALA A 10 -5.33 -0.87 -6.65
C ALA A 10 -6.14 -0.25 -7.81
N LEU A 11 -6.58 1.00 -7.67
CA LEU A 11 -7.44 1.69 -8.65
C LEU A 11 -6.81 1.82 -10.05
N VAL A 12 -5.48 1.82 -10.15
CA VAL A 12 -4.77 1.94 -11.43
C VAL A 12 -4.45 0.60 -12.10
N ARG A 13 -4.96 -0.52 -11.55
CA ARG A 13 -4.69 -1.88 -12.05
C ARG A 13 -5.95 -2.52 -12.62
N PRO A 14 -5.80 -3.40 -13.64
CA PRO A 14 -6.93 -4.17 -14.16
C PRO A 14 -7.48 -5.15 -13.11
N GLU A 15 -6.60 -5.81 -12.36
CA GLU A 15 -6.95 -6.80 -11.33
C GLU A 15 -7.09 -6.18 -9.91
N LYS A 16 -7.27 -4.86 -9.84
CA LYS A 16 -7.41 -4.09 -8.58
C LYS A 16 -6.46 -4.55 -7.46
N ALA A 17 -7.00 -5.02 -6.33
CA ALA A 17 -6.21 -5.45 -5.17
C ALA A 17 -5.53 -6.83 -5.36
N ALA A 18 -6.07 -7.71 -6.21
CA ALA A 18 -5.55 -9.06 -6.42
C ALA A 18 -4.15 -9.06 -7.06
N GLY A 19 -3.91 -8.17 -8.02
CA GLY A 19 -2.63 -8.08 -8.75
C GLY A 19 -1.51 -7.32 -8.01
N MET A 20 -1.67 -7.03 -6.72
CA MET A 20 -0.70 -6.21 -5.97
C MET A 20 0.49 -7.03 -5.44
N SER A 21 1.67 -6.42 -5.45
CA SER A 21 2.89 -7.01 -4.89
C SER A 21 3.70 -5.98 -4.11
N VAL A 22 4.41 -6.43 -3.08
CA VAL A 22 5.27 -5.59 -2.22
C VAL A 22 6.23 -4.73 -3.05
N LYS A 23 6.90 -5.33 -4.04
CA LYS A 23 7.84 -4.63 -4.94
C LYS A 23 7.18 -3.45 -5.66
N SER A 24 5.96 -3.66 -6.18
CA SER A 24 5.25 -2.63 -6.93
C SER A 24 4.78 -1.48 -6.04
N VAL A 25 4.32 -1.78 -4.82
CA VAL A 25 3.93 -0.76 -3.83
C VAL A 25 5.16 0.01 -3.34
N LYS A 26 6.30 -0.66 -3.08
CA LYS A 26 7.57 0.03 -2.74
C LYS A 26 8.01 1.00 -3.84
N LYS A 27 7.81 0.64 -5.11
CA LYS A 27 8.10 1.56 -6.23
C LYS A 27 7.17 2.78 -6.20
N LYS A 28 5.87 2.57 -5.99
CA LYS A 28 4.88 3.66 -5.88
C LYS A 28 5.07 4.56 -4.66
N LEU A 29 5.54 4.02 -3.54
CA LEU A 29 5.90 4.81 -2.36
C LEU A 29 6.97 5.87 -2.66
N LYS A 30 7.95 5.53 -3.52
CA LYS A 30 9.02 6.46 -3.95
C LYS A 30 8.53 7.51 -4.96
N GLU A 31 7.45 7.22 -5.67
CA GLU A 31 6.86 8.10 -6.68
C GLU A 31 5.96 9.16 -6.02
N LYS A 32 6.51 10.35 -5.74
CA LYS A 32 5.79 11.42 -5.04
C LYS A 32 4.49 11.86 -5.75
N SER A 33 4.53 11.89 -7.08
CA SER A 33 3.41 12.26 -7.94
C SER A 33 2.27 11.24 -7.95
N PHE A 34 2.54 9.98 -7.62
CA PHE A 34 1.54 8.91 -7.74
C PHE A 34 0.37 9.07 -6.77
N ALA A 35 0.68 9.44 -5.53
CA ALA A 35 -0.30 9.73 -4.49
C ALA A 35 0.19 10.94 -3.69
N PRO A 36 -0.10 12.16 -4.14
CA PRO A 36 0.44 13.38 -3.52
C PRO A 36 -0.02 13.59 -2.08
N GLY A 37 -1.25 13.18 -1.74
CA GLY A 37 -1.82 13.30 -0.39
C GLY A 37 -1.33 12.28 0.63
N VAL A 38 -0.43 11.38 0.25
CA VAL A 38 0.14 10.38 1.18
C VAL A 38 1.33 10.96 1.92
N GLU A 39 1.24 11.01 3.25
CA GLU A 39 2.38 11.31 4.12
C GLU A 39 3.35 10.12 4.11
N ARG A 40 4.50 10.28 3.47
CA ARG A 40 5.45 9.19 3.23
C ARG A 40 6.36 8.96 4.43
N GLU A 41 6.60 9.98 5.24
CA GLU A 41 7.41 9.84 6.45
C GLU A 41 6.70 8.95 7.48
N GLU A 42 5.36 9.04 7.60
CA GLU A 42 4.57 8.10 8.41
C GLU A 42 4.79 6.64 8.00
N ILE A 43 4.86 6.37 6.70
CA ILE A 43 5.08 5.03 6.19
C ILE A 43 6.52 4.58 6.48
N ARG A 44 7.51 5.46 6.26
CA ARG A 44 8.94 5.15 6.45
C ARG A 44 9.31 4.90 7.91
N ASN A 45 8.63 5.57 8.84
CA ASN A 45 8.90 5.46 10.27
C ASN A 45 8.34 4.19 10.92
N VAL A 46 7.79 3.26 10.15
CA VAL A 46 7.28 1.96 10.64
C VAL A 46 8.36 1.10 11.29
N GLU A 47 9.54 0.96 10.67
CA GLU A 47 10.61 0.10 11.20
C GLU A 47 10.97 0.43 12.65
N PRO A 48 11.28 1.69 13.01
CA PRO A 48 11.59 2.05 14.38
C PRO A 48 10.37 2.10 15.33
N SER A 49 9.13 2.17 14.83
CA SER A 49 7.94 2.34 15.68
C SER A 49 7.23 1.03 16.03
N ILE A 50 7.23 0.05 15.13
CA ILE A 50 6.54 -1.24 15.33
C ILE A 50 7.44 -2.46 15.13
N GLY A 51 8.72 -2.26 14.77
CA GLY A 51 9.70 -3.34 14.63
C GLY A 51 9.48 -4.27 13.43
N LEU A 52 8.63 -3.88 12.48
CA LEU A 52 8.43 -4.59 11.22
C LEU A 52 9.31 -4.00 10.13
N THR A 53 9.90 -4.84 9.28
CA THR A 53 10.56 -4.35 8.07
C THR A 53 9.55 -3.67 7.16
N MET A 54 10.02 -2.75 6.31
CA MET A 54 9.16 -2.14 5.29
C MET A 54 8.47 -3.17 4.38
N GLU A 55 9.12 -4.30 4.10
CA GLU A 55 8.57 -5.36 3.25
C GLU A 55 7.44 -6.10 3.94
N ASP A 56 7.65 -6.49 5.21
CA ASP A 56 6.63 -7.16 6.01
C ASP A 56 5.42 -6.26 6.23
N PHE A 57 5.67 -4.99 6.57
CA PHE A 57 4.61 -4.02 6.77
C PHE A 57 3.74 -3.84 5.51
N ILE A 58 4.36 -3.68 4.34
CA ILE A 58 3.64 -3.57 3.07
C ILE A 58 2.92 -4.88 2.75
N GLY A 59 3.55 -6.03 3.01
CA GLY A 59 2.94 -7.35 2.81
C GLY A 59 1.66 -7.52 3.61
N VAL A 60 1.72 -7.30 4.93
CA VAL A 60 0.56 -7.35 5.82
C VAL A 60 -0.51 -6.34 5.40
N SER A 61 -0.11 -5.12 5.01
CA SER A 61 -1.05 -4.09 4.57
C SER A 61 -1.76 -4.46 3.26
N ILE A 62 -1.08 -5.12 2.32
CA ILE A 62 -1.69 -5.64 1.08
C ILE A 62 -2.70 -6.74 1.43
N SER A 63 -2.32 -7.71 2.26
CA SER A 63 -3.24 -8.78 2.68
C SER A 63 -4.47 -8.22 3.39
N GLY A 64 -4.30 -7.20 4.25
CA GLY A 64 -5.40 -6.47 4.86
C GLY A 64 -6.32 -5.82 3.82
N LEU A 65 -5.76 -5.11 2.83
CA LEU A 65 -6.56 -4.51 1.76
C LEU A 65 -7.32 -5.57 0.95
N GLN A 66 -6.67 -6.67 0.59
CA GLN A 66 -7.29 -7.76 -0.17
C GLN A 66 -8.45 -8.41 0.59
N SER A 67 -8.36 -8.51 1.92
CA SER A 67 -9.43 -9.09 2.73
C SER A 67 -10.72 -8.26 2.72
N VAL A 68 -10.60 -6.92 2.69
CA VAL A 68 -11.74 -5.99 2.68
C VAL A 68 -12.10 -5.50 1.27
N ALA A 69 -11.32 -5.89 0.26
CA ALA A 69 -11.47 -5.43 -1.12
C ALA A 69 -12.90 -5.60 -1.69
N PRO A 70 -13.64 -6.70 -1.42
CA PRO A 70 -15.02 -6.84 -1.89
C PRO A 70 -15.98 -5.80 -1.30
N GLU A 71 -15.71 -5.28 -0.11
CA GLU A 71 -16.57 -4.33 0.61
C GLU A 71 -16.40 -2.89 0.13
N ILE A 72 -15.24 -2.60 -0.49
CA ILE A 72 -14.86 -1.25 -0.93
C ILE A 72 -14.66 -1.15 -2.45
N ASP A 73 -15.25 -2.09 -3.21
CA ASP A 73 -15.18 -2.17 -4.68
C ASP A 73 -13.74 -2.22 -5.23
N LEU A 74 -12.85 -2.92 -4.52
CA LEU A 74 -11.46 -3.16 -4.90
C LEU A 74 -11.13 -4.63 -5.18
N ALA A 75 -12.12 -5.51 -5.18
CA ALA A 75 -11.97 -6.92 -5.57
C ALA A 75 -11.65 -7.07 -7.06
#